data_AF-A0AAQ3UDS0-F1
#
_entry.id   AF-A0AAQ3UDS0-F1
#
_cell.length_a   1.000
_cell.length_b   1.000
_cell.length_c   1.000
_cell.angle_alpha   90.00
_cell.angle_beta   90.00
_cell.angle_gamma   90.00
#
_symmetry.space_group_name_H-M   'P 1'
#
loop_
_entity.id
_entity.type
_entity.pdbx_description
1 polymer ?
#
loop_
_entity_poly.entity_id
_entity_poly.type
_entity_poly.pdbx_seq_one_letter_code
_entity_poly.pdbx_strand_id
1 'polypeptide(L)'
;MGKGQCIIGDWMYICIIILQTLTVQATGGTGSSPSNVNKSGVSRTMIKERFKSFNIQFEELHAKQSQWAIPDQELQDNLRLSVAEVLLPAYRSFINRFGHHVQHGKNPHKYIKYSAEGLEQLLSQFFRG
;
A
#
# COMPACT_ATOMS: atom_id res chain seq x y z
N MET A 1 13.35 24.37 -11.18
CA MET A 1 12.53 23.91 -10.04
C MET A 1 13.23 22.76 -9.36
N GLY A 2 13.49 22.89 -8.06
CA GLY A 2 14.47 22.09 -7.32
C GLY A 2 13.99 20.67 -7.02
N LYS A 3 14.89 19.70 -7.14
CA LYS A 3 14.66 18.27 -6.85
C LYS A 3 14.02 18.02 -5.46
N GLY A 4 14.25 18.90 -4.49
CA GLY A 4 13.64 18.83 -3.15
C GLY A 4 12.12 19.07 -3.11
N GLN A 5 11.55 19.79 -4.08
CA GLN A 5 10.10 20.07 -4.13
C GLN A 5 9.29 18.87 -4.67
N CYS A 6 9.89 18.02 -5.52
CA CYS A 6 9.27 16.77 -5.97
C CYS A 6 9.25 15.71 -4.86
N ILE A 7 10.31 15.59 -4.06
CA ILE A 7 10.41 14.54 -3.03
C ILE A 7 9.30 14.68 -1.98
N ILE A 8 9.06 15.90 -1.49
CA ILE A 8 8.00 16.19 -0.52
C ILE A 8 6.61 15.98 -1.14
N GLY A 9 6.42 16.36 -2.40
CA GLY A 9 5.17 16.17 -3.13
C GLY A 9 4.80 14.69 -3.31
N ASP A 10 5.77 13.87 -3.72
CA ASP A 10 5.59 12.43 -3.83
C ASP A 10 5.46 11.77 -2.44
N TRP A 11 6.11 12.31 -1.40
CA TRP A 11 5.90 11.88 0.00
C TRP A 11 4.46 12.08 0.46
N MET A 12 3.91 13.26 0.15
CA MET A 12 2.52 13.59 0.44
C MET A 12 1.56 12.72 -0.39
N TYR A 13 1.92 12.43 -1.65
CA TYR A 13 1.16 11.55 -2.53
C TYR A 13 1.16 10.08 -2.04
N ILE A 14 2.28 9.58 -1.53
CA ILE A 14 2.42 8.25 -0.93
C ILE A 14 1.56 8.11 0.33
N CYS A 15 1.63 9.10 1.24
CA CYS A 15 0.76 9.13 2.42
C CYS A 15 -0.72 9.15 2.03
N ILE A 16 -1.11 9.95 1.02
CA ILE A 16 -2.49 10.04 0.53
C ILE A 16 -2.93 8.71 -0.09
N ILE A 17 -2.12 8.07 -0.94
CA ILE A 17 -2.44 6.80 -1.59
C ILE A 17 -2.64 5.66 -0.60
N ILE A 18 -1.76 5.57 0.40
CA ILE A 18 -1.80 4.51 1.40
C ILE A 18 -2.99 4.72 2.33
N LEU A 19 -3.23 5.96 2.78
CA LEU A 19 -4.40 6.28 3.58
C LEU A 19 -5.70 6.02 2.81
N GLN A 20 -5.82 6.45 1.54
CA GLN A 20 -7.01 6.21 0.72
C GLN A 20 -7.26 4.72 0.43
N THR A 21 -6.21 3.93 0.23
CA THR A 21 -6.33 2.48 -0.03
C THR A 21 -6.74 1.71 1.22
N LEU A 22 -6.30 2.18 2.40
CA LEU A 22 -6.52 1.50 3.69
C LEU A 22 -7.75 2.04 4.45
N THR A 23 -8.24 3.24 4.11
CA THR A 23 -9.53 3.74 4.58
C THR A 23 -10.67 3.04 3.86
N VAL A 24 -11.46 2.27 4.60
CA VAL A 24 -12.71 1.70 4.09
C VAL A 24 -13.75 2.82 4.04
N GLN A 25 -13.84 3.53 2.91
CA GLN A 25 -15.07 4.24 2.61
C GLN A 25 -16.05 3.21 2.06
N ALA A 26 -17.17 3.04 2.76
CA ALA A 26 -18.31 2.28 2.26
C ALA A 26 -18.89 3.04 1.06
N THR A 27 -18.26 2.91 -0.10
CA THR A 27 -18.81 3.46 -1.34
C THR A 27 -19.96 2.55 -1.75
N GLY A 28 -21.19 2.99 -1.47
CA GLY A 28 -22.40 2.42 -2.03
C GLY A 28 -22.27 2.42 -3.56
N GLY A 29 -22.32 1.22 -4.14
CA GLY A 29 -22.22 1.00 -5.57
C GLY A 29 -23.05 -0.21 -5.97
N THR A 30 -24.14 0.09 -6.66
CA THR A 30 -25.19 -0.79 -7.18
C THR A 30 -24.68 -1.92 -8.08
N GLY A 31 -25.19 -3.13 -7.82
CA GLY A 31 -25.41 -4.17 -8.84
C GLY A 31 -24.27 -5.15 -9.13
N SER A 32 -24.25 -6.30 -8.46
CA SER A 32 -24.51 -7.64 -9.06
C SER A 32 -24.07 -8.80 -8.16
N SER A 33 -24.98 -9.75 -7.96
CA SER A 33 -24.85 -11.10 -7.37
C SER A 33 -24.79 -11.25 -5.83
N PRO A 34 -25.75 -11.95 -5.21
CA PRO A 34 -25.77 -12.22 -3.77
C PRO A 34 -25.01 -13.51 -3.48
N SER A 35 -23.85 -13.43 -2.85
CA SER A 35 -23.42 -14.46 -1.89
C SER A 35 -22.12 -14.06 -1.19
N ASN A 36 -22.21 -14.02 0.14
CA ASN A 36 -21.13 -13.85 1.11
C ASN A 36 -20.78 -12.40 1.52
N VAL A 37 -21.82 -11.64 1.90
CA VAL A 37 -21.66 -10.44 2.73
C VAL A 37 -21.29 -10.91 4.14
N ASN A 38 -20.04 -10.65 4.56
CA ASN A 38 -19.64 -10.83 5.95
C ASN A 38 -20.08 -9.58 6.74
N LYS A 39 -20.26 -9.69 8.07
CA LYS A 39 -20.87 -8.71 9.01
C LYS A 39 -20.35 -7.24 8.98
N SER A 40 -19.46 -6.86 8.06
CA SER A 40 -18.89 -5.51 7.89
C SER A 40 -19.39 -4.74 6.65
N GLY A 41 -20.31 -5.29 5.86
CA GLY A 41 -20.85 -4.62 4.65
C GLY A 41 -19.87 -4.53 3.47
N VAL A 42 -18.67 -5.11 3.60
CA VAL A 42 -17.64 -5.13 2.55
C VAL A 42 -17.64 -6.48 1.84
N SER A 43 -17.75 -6.49 0.51
CA SER A 43 -17.75 -7.73 -0.28
C SER A 43 -16.34 -8.31 -0.47
N ARG A 44 -16.23 -9.64 -0.59
CA ARG A 44 -14.95 -10.32 -0.90
C ARG A 44 -14.33 -9.84 -2.21
N THR A 45 -15.16 -9.47 -3.20
CA THR A 45 -14.71 -8.92 -4.49
C THR A 45 -14.03 -7.57 -4.30
N MET A 46 -14.65 -6.68 -3.53
CA MET A 46 -14.09 -5.36 -3.21
C MET A 46 -12.75 -5.48 -2.48
N ILE A 47 -12.64 -6.41 -1.51
CA ILE A 47 -11.38 -6.68 -0.81
C ILE A 47 -10.27 -7.09 -1.79
N LYS A 48 -10.57 -8.01 -2.70
CA LYS A 48 -9.63 -8.48 -3.74
C LYS A 48 -9.15 -7.36 -4.65
N GLU A 49 -10.04 -6.45 -5.06
CA GLU A 49 -9.68 -5.29 -5.88
C GLU A 49 -8.77 -4.33 -5.13
N ARG A 50 -9.00 -4.12 -3.83
CA ARG A 50 -8.14 -3.28 -2.99
C ARG A 50 -6.72 -3.85 -2.87
N PHE A 51 -6.58 -5.15 -2.66
CA PHE A 51 -5.27 -5.81 -2.67
C PHE A 51 -4.52 -5.60 -4.00
N LYS A 52 -5.22 -5.74 -5.14
CA LYS A 52 -4.62 -5.47 -6.45
C LYS A 52 -4.21 -4.02 -6.61
N SER A 53 -5.08 -3.09 -6.23
CA SER A 53 -4.82 -1.65 -6.29
C SER A 53 -3.63 -1.25 -5.43
N PHE A 54 -3.49 -1.83 -4.23
CA PHE A 54 -2.29 -1.68 -3.41
C PHE A 54 -1.03 -2.15 -4.15
N ASN A 55 -1.05 -3.36 -4.73
CA ASN A 55 0.12 -3.91 -5.42
C ASN A 55 0.56 -3.01 -6.60
N ILE A 56 -0.38 -2.55 -7.42
CA ILE A 56 -0.08 -1.66 -8.56
C ILE A 56 0.54 -0.34 -8.08
N GLN A 57 -0.09 0.32 -7.10
CA GLN A 57 0.40 1.60 -6.59
C GLN A 57 1.77 1.48 -5.92
N PHE A 58 2.02 0.37 -5.21
CA PHE A 58 3.32 0.12 -4.59
C PHE A 58 4.41 -0.15 -5.65
N GLU A 59 4.10 -0.89 -6.71
CA GLU A 59 5.03 -1.12 -7.83
C GLU A 59 5.37 0.17 -8.57
N GLU A 60 4.38 1.02 -8.85
CA GLU A 60 4.60 2.34 -9.45
C GLU A 60 5.47 3.23 -8.57
N LEU A 61 5.23 3.22 -7.26
CA LEU A 61 6.05 3.94 -6.30
C LEU A 61 7.50 3.44 -6.33
N HIS A 62 7.72 2.14 -6.25
CA HIS A 62 9.05 1.54 -6.29
C HIS A 62 9.78 1.88 -7.62
N ALA A 63 9.06 1.90 -8.74
CA ALA A 63 9.62 2.28 -10.04
C ALA A 63 9.99 3.76 -10.13
N LYS A 64 9.25 4.66 -9.46
CA LYS A 64 9.59 6.10 -9.40
C LYS A 64 10.77 6.35 -8.49
N GLN A 65 10.79 5.70 -7.32
CA GLN A 65 11.86 5.85 -6.33
C GLN A 65 13.23 5.41 -6.87
N SER A 66 13.29 4.42 -7.77
CA SER A 66 14.55 3.98 -8.38
C SER A 66 15.24 5.04 -9.23
N GLN A 67 14.52 6.10 -9.63
CA GLN A 67 15.08 7.20 -10.41
C GLN A 67 15.77 8.25 -9.54
N TRP A 68 15.68 8.14 -8.21
CA TRP A 68 16.04 9.20 -7.29
C TRP A 68 17.16 8.77 -6.33
N ALA A 69 18.26 9.51 -6.38
CA ALA A 69 19.37 9.43 -5.44
C ALA A 69 19.30 10.62 -4.48
N ILE A 70 19.25 10.35 -3.17
CA ILE A 70 19.38 11.40 -2.14
C ILE A 70 20.79 11.27 -1.54
N PRO A 71 21.68 12.25 -1.76
CA PRO A 71 23.07 12.17 -1.27
C PRO A 71 23.19 12.41 0.24
N ASP A 72 22.21 13.07 0.84
CA ASP A 72 22.14 13.28 2.29
C ASP A 72 21.59 12.01 2.97
N GLN A 73 22.47 11.32 3.71
CA GLN A 73 22.16 10.06 4.38
C GLN A 73 21.13 10.25 5.52
N GLU A 74 21.21 11.35 6.25
CA GLU A 74 20.31 11.62 7.37
C GLU A 74 18.89 11.89 6.85
N LEU A 75 18.77 12.71 5.81
CA LEU A 75 17.49 12.95 5.14
C LEU A 75 16.93 11.65 4.54
N GLN A 76 17.79 10.84 3.93
CA GLN A 76 17.41 9.55 3.36
C GLN A 76 16.82 8.62 4.43
N ASP A 77 17.48 8.48 5.57
CA ASP A 77 17.03 7.60 6.65
C ASP A 77 15.78 8.12 7.34
N ASN A 78 15.69 9.44 7.56
CA ASN A 78 14.48 10.06 8.10
C ASN A 78 13.26 9.83 7.19
N LEU A 79 13.44 9.94 5.87
CA LEU A 79 12.36 9.68 4.91
C LEU A 79 11.97 8.20 4.90
N ARG A 80 12.93 7.27 4.94
CA ARG A 80 12.65 5.82 5.03
C ARG A 80 11.87 5.47 6.30
N LEU A 81 12.34 5.97 7.45
CA LEU A 81 11.72 5.74 8.74
C LEU A 81 10.29 6.26 8.74
N SER A 82 10.10 7.50 8.30
CA SER A 82 8.79 8.14 8.27
C SER A 82 7.80 7.39 7.34
N VAL A 83 8.26 6.80 6.22
CA VAL A 83 7.39 5.99 5.34
C VAL A 83 7.02 4.69 6.03
N ALA A 84 7.99 4.01 6.65
CA ALA A 84 7.78 2.76 7.34
C ALA A 84 6.79 2.91 8.52
N GLU A 85 6.93 3.97 9.31
CA GLU A 85 6.07 4.28 10.46
C GLU A 85 4.61 4.49 10.09
N VAL A 86 4.32 4.99 8.89
CA VAL A 86 2.94 5.18 8.41
C VAL A 86 2.43 3.93 7.69
N LEU A 87 3.21 3.39 6.76
CA LEU A 87 2.77 2.31 5.88
C LEU A 87 2.66 0.96 6.62
N LEU A 88 3.65 0.60 7.44
CA LEU A 88 3.69 -0.74 8.05
C LEU A 88 2.52 -0.98 9.02
N PRO A 89 2.18 -0.07 9.96
CA PRO A 89 1.05 -0.28 10.85
C PRO A 89 -0.28 -0.37 10.10
N ALA A 90 -0.44 0.43 9.06
CA ALA A 90 -1.65 0.48 8.27
C ALA A 90 -1.79 -0.79 7.39
N TYR A 91 -0.71 -1.25 6.75
CA TYR A 91 -0.69 -2.49 5.98
C TYR A 91 -0.94 -3.73 6.85
N ARG A 92 -0.27 -3.81 8.01
CA ARG A 92 -0.49 -4.89 9.00
C ARG A 92 -1.95 -4.95 9.43
N SER A 93 -2.56 -3.80 9.71
CA SER A 93 -3.98 -3.70 10.08
C SER A 93 -4.91 -4.17 8.96
N PHE A 94 -4.62 -3.81 7.70
CA PHE A 94 -5.39 -4.23 6.54
C PHE A 94 -5.29 -5.74 6.29
N ILE A 95 -4.09 -6.32 6.36
CA ILE A 95 -3.88 -7.76 6.26
C ILE A 95 -4.58 -8.49 7.40
N ASN A 96 -4.45 -8.03 8.64
CA ASN A 96 -5.10 -8.67 9.79
C ASN A 96 -6.64 -8.67 9.65
N ARG A 97 -7.20 -7.55 9.15
CA ARG A 97 -8.65 -7.39 9.00
C ARG A 97 -9.23 -8.15 7.80
N PHE A 98 -8.52 -8.17 6.68
CA PHE A 98 -9.06 -8.64 5.40
C PHE A 98 -8.34 -9.83 4.79
N GLY A 99 -7.15 -10.19 5.28
CA GLY A 99 -6.30 -11.26 4.76
C GLY A 99 -7.01 -12.60 4.69
N HIS A 100 -7.78 -12.97 5.73
CA HIS A 100 -8.57 -14.21 5.74
C HIS A 100 -9.58 -14.30 4.57
N HIS A 101 -10.07 -13.17 4.05
CA HIS A 101 -11.04 -13.15 2.95
C HIS A 101 -10.41 -13.47 1.58
N VAL A 102 -9.08 -13.33 1.47
CA VAL A 102 -8.32 -13.64 0.24
C VAL A 102 -7.47 -14.91 0.38
N GLN A 103 -7.02 -15.26 1.59
CA GLN A 103 -6.24 -16.46 1.87
C GLN A 103 -7.01 -17.75 1.58
N HIS A 104 -8.32 -17.78 1.84
CA HIS A 104 -9.19 -18.94 1.55
C HIS A 104 -9.69 -19.01 0.11
N GLY A 105 -9.15 -18.19 -0.80
CA GLY A 105 -9.48 -18.21 -2.22
C GLY A 105 -8.62 -19.20 -3.03
N LYS A 106 -8.99 -19.44 -4.29
CA LYS A 106 -8.26 -20.36 -5.19
C LYS A 106 -6.81 -19.95 -5.48
N ASN A 107 -6.44 -18.66 -5.34
CA ASN A 107 -5.12 -18.12 -5.67
C ASN A 107 -4.72 -16.97 -4.72
N PRO A 108 -4.33 -17.26 -3.47
CA PRO A 108 -4.08 -16.24 -2.44
C PRO A 108 -2.84 -15.36 -2.75
N HIS A 109 -1.80 -15.96 -3.35
CA HIS A 109 -0.55 -15.28 -3.75
C HIS A 109 -0.77 -14.17 -4.80
N LYS A 110 -1.89 -14.22 -5.54
CA LYS A 110 -2.25 -13.18 -6.53
C LYS A 110 -2.65 -11.85 -5.86
N TYR A 111 -3.09 -11.90 -4.61
CA TYR A 111 -3.63 -10.75 -3.90
C TYR A 111 -2.67 -10.25 -2.83
N ILE A 112 -2.18 -11.14 -1.97
CA ILE A 112 -1.16 -10.82 -0.97
C ILE A 112 0.20 -11.10 -1.60
N LYS A 113 0.77 -10.10 -2.27
CA LYS A 113 2.07 -10.21 -2.96
C LYS A 113 3.25 -9.99 -2.01
N TYR A 114 3.06 -9.17 -0.98
CA TYR A 114 4.11 -8.76 -0.05
C TYR A 114 3.73 -9.17 1.38
N SER A 115 4.69 -9.63 2.17
CA SER A 115 4.54 -9.67 3.63
C SER A 115 4.86 -8.29 4.22
N ALA A 116 4.48 -8.05 5.48
CA ALA A 116 4.83 -6.80 6.15
C ALA A 116 6.37 -6.64 6.25
N GLU A 117 7.07 -7.73 6.52
CA GLU A 117 8.53 -7.81 6.61
C GLU A 117 9.16 -7.60 5.22
N GLY A 118 8.56 -8.16 4.17
CA GLY A 118 9.02 -7.97 2.79
C GLY A 118 8.85 -6.51 2.33
N LEU A 119 7.76 -5.84 2.71
CA LEU A 119 7.58 -4.42 2.45
C LEU A 119 8.63 -3.58 3.17
N GLU A 120 8.89 -3.87 4.45
CA GLU A 120 9.92 -3.18 5.23
C GLU A 120 11.31 -3.28 4.58
N GLN A 121 11.68 -4.47 4.11
CA GLN A 121 12.93 -4.68 3.36
C GLN A 121 12.99 -3.87 2.06
N LEU A 122 11.88 -3.78 1.32
CA LEU A 122 11.83 -2.95 0.09
C LEU A 122 11.95 -1.46 0.42
N LEU A 123 11.25 -0.98 1.46
CA LEU A 123 11.33 0.41 1.90
C LEU A 123 12.74 0.80 2.35
N SER A 124 13.47 -0.11 3.02
CA SER A 124 14.87 0.12 3.43
C SER A 124 15.85 0.33 2.26
N GLN A 125 15.46 -0.09 1.06
CA GLN A 125 16.23 0.06 -0.17
C GLN A 125 15.89 1.36 -0.92
N PHE A 126 14.89 2.11 -0.47
CA PHE A 126 14.47 3.33 -1.14
C PHE A 126 15.58 4.39 -1.16
N PHE A 127 15.60 5.20 -2.22
CA PHE A 127 16.51 6.33 -2.41
C PHE A 127 18.02 6.01 -2.50
N ARG A 128 18.39 4.73 -2.66
CA ARG A 128 19.79 4.27 -2.86
C ARG A 128 20.31 4.40 -4.30
N GLY A 129 19.55 5.05 -5.19
CA GLY A 129 19.88 5.17 -6.61
C GLY A 129 21.23 5.83 -6.89
#